data_AF-A0A1E4NKX1-F1
#
_entry.id   AF-A0A1E4NKX1-F1
#
_cell.length_a   1.000
_cell.length_b   1.000
_cell.length_c   1.000
_cell.angle_alpha   90.00
_cell.angle_beta   90.00
_cell.angle_gamma   90.00
#
_symmetry.space_group_name_H-M   'P 1'
#
loop_
_entity.id
_entity.type
_entity.pdbx_description
1 polymer ?
#
loop_
_entity_poly.entity_id
_entity_poly.type
_entity_poly.pdbx_seq_one_letter_code
_entity_poly.pdbx_strand_id
1 'polypeptide(L)'
;MSTTRRSRPACRHAVALVCASTFALALAACHQAPPPPSNATPEKAVATSLQLTATGDFDGLMQNRLPPADYATWRAEWDKQHAQPVPASVEQQKQFAEVMRMLTEPGAEAKLAKRLQPELADPRGKGQPMPIFGGILEAAIKQMIAESPQLGPAQQTLANQGLDALAAWAGTTDFSDAKKAGKAIALVCASARELHVQTLDQWRALDYAATMKNYGIIWNGLEKLLDLYGLDIAGSLTDAKVGATASDADHATVKLDLKLAGKPLSGEWPMLKQGGHWYDAALLEAWHKAHPAAATSTGAPAPANTAAASGPATSATPAPPASAAAPAPHASATPAASHS
;
A
#
# COMPACT_ATOMS: atom_id res chain seq x y z
N MET A 1 -7.63 54.57 -64.79
CA MET A 1 -7.01 54.77 -63.46
C MET A 1 -8.08 54.72 -62.39
N SER A 2 -7.82 53.89 -61.38
CA SER A 2 -8.29 53.97 -59.98
C SER A 2 -9.77 53.70 -59.65
N THR A 3 -10.03 52.44 -59.30
CA THR A 3 -11.17 51.97 -58.51
C THR A 3 -10.87 52.17 -57.02
N THR A 4 -11.70 52.89 -56.27
CA THR A 4 -11.56 53.02 -54.80
C THR A 4 -12.79 52.45 -54.10
N ARG A 5 -12.58 51.34 -53.39
CA ARG A 5 -13.60 50.56 -52.67
C ARG A 5 -13.73 51.09 -51.24
N ARG A 6 -14.94 51.54 -50.85
CA ARG A 6 -15.31 51.90 -49.47
C ARG A 6 -15.18 50.69 -48.53
N SER A 7 -14.40 50.82 -47.46
CA SER A 7 -14.28 49.85 -46.36
C SER A 7 -15.21 50.19 -45.20
N ARG A 8 -15.88 49.16 -44.63
CA ARG A 8 -16.93 49.25 -43.60
C ARG A 8 -16.32 49.29 -42.17
N PRO A 9 -16.66 50.24 -41.29
CA PRO A 9 -16.12 50.35 -39.93
C PRO A 9 -16.73 49.38 -38.89
N ALA A 10 -17.82 48.68 -39.22
CA ALA A 10 -18.56 47.83 -38.29
C ALA A 10 -17.85 46.51 -37.91
N CYS A 11 -16.98 45.98 -38.79
CA CYS A 11 -16.31 44.69 -38.54
C CYS A 11 -15.19 44.79 -37.48
N ARG A 12 -14.60 45.98 -37.31
CA ARG A 12 -13.48 46.19 -36.37
C ARG A 12 -13.93 46.22 -34.91
N HIS A 13 -15.15 46.69 -34.66
CA HIS A 13 -15.73 46.75 -33.31
C HIS A 13 -16.22 45.38 -32.83
N ALA A 14 -16.78 44.56 -33.73
CA ALA A 14 -17.19 43.19 -33.40
C ALA A 14 -16.00 42.27 -33.06
N VAL A 15 -14.87 42.40 -33.78
CA VAL A 15 -13.65 41.63 -33.49
C VAL A 15 -13.01 42.07 -32.17
N ALA A 16 -13.00 43.37 -31.85
CA ALA A 16 -12.46 43.88 -30.59
C ALA A 16 -13.29 43.42 -29.37
N LEU A 17 -14.63 43.36 -29.48
CA LEU A 17 -15.51 42.91 -28.41
C LEU A 17 -15.44 41.40 -28.16
N VAL A 18 -15.26 40.61 -29.23
CA VAL A 18 -15.05 39.15 -29.10
C VAL A 18 -13.69 38.86 -28.47
N CYS A 19 -12.60 39.51 -28.88
CA CYS A 19 -11.27 39.32 -28.29
C CYS A 19 -11.18 39.76 -26.82
N ALA A 20 -11.86 40.84 -26.43
CA ALA A 20 -11.91 41.27 -25.03
C ALA A 20 -12.69 40.28 -24.13
N SER A 21 -13.72 39.63 -24.68
CA SER A 21 -14.52 38.64 -23.95
C SER A 21 -13.77 37.32 -23.75
N THR A 22 -12.99 36.86 -24.74
CA THR A 22 -12.15 35.66 -24.60
C THR A 22 -10.98 35.87 -23.64
N PHE A 23 -10.42 37.09 -23.56
CA PHE A 23 -9.35 37.40 -22.62
C PHE A 23 -9.84 37.43 -21.16
N ALA A 24 -11.06 37.94 -20.92
CA ALA A 24 -11.69 37.94 -19.59
C ALA A 24 -12.04 36.51 -19.09
N LEU A 25 -12.46 35.61 -19.99
CA LEU A 25 -12.70 34.19 -19.65
C LEU A 25 -11.41 33.40 -19.38
N ALA A 26 -10.30 33.75 -20.03
CA ALA A 26 -9.00 33.15 -19.76
C ALA A 26 -8.42 33.57 -18.40
N LEU A 27 -8.68 34.81 -17.95
CA LEU A 27 -8.25 35.30 -16.63
C LEU A 27 -9.03 34.67 -15.46
N ALA A 28 -10.29 34.29 -15.65
CA ALA A 28 -11.09 33.60 -14.62
C ALA A 28 -10.71 32.12 -14.45
N ALA A 29 -10.16 31.48 -15.48
CA ALA A 29 -9.67 30.09 -15.40
C ALA A 29 -8.31 29.96 -14.68
N CYS A 30 -7.52 31.04 -14.61
CA CYS A 30 -6.23 31.06 -13.90
C CYS A 30 -6.33 31.39 -12.40
N HIS A 31 -7.55 31.52 -11.85
CA HIS A 31 -7.79 31.81 -10.43
C HIS A 31 -8.55 30.70 -9.70
N GLN A 32 -8.57 29.48 -10.25
CA GLN A 32 -8.97 28.32 -9.45
C GLN A 32 -7.89 28.10 -8.39
N ALA A 33 -8.21 28.50 -7.16
CA ALA A 33 -7.45 28.10 -5.99
C ALA A 33 -7.20 26.59 -6.08
N PRO A 34 -6.00 26.11 -5.73
CA PRO A 34 -5.72 24.68 -5.71
C PRO A 34 -6.83 23.98 -4.93
N PRO A 35 -7.34 22.82 -5.41
CA PRO A 35 -8.30 22.07 -4.63
C PRO A 35 -7.74 21.87 -3.22
N PRO A 36 -8.57 21.99 -2.17
CA PRO A 36 -8.10 21.82 -0.82
C PRO A 36 -7.43 20.44 -0.71
N PRO A 37 -6.34 20.33 0.07
CA PRO A 37 -5.61 19.08 0.15
C PRO A 37 -6.53 17.96 0.65
N SER A 38 -6.26 16.75 0.19
CA SER A 38 -7.08 15.56 0.47
C SER A 38 -7.21 15.24 1.96
N ASN A 39 -6.32 15.79 2.80
CA ASN A 39 -6.31 15.68 4.26
C ASN A 39 -6.53 17.05 4.97
N ALA A 40 -7.29 17.97 4.35
CA ALA A 40 -7.60 19.29 4.93
C ALA A 40 -8.50 19.23 6.19
N THR A 41 -9.28 18.16 6.36
CA THR A 41 -10.08 17.88 7.57
C THR A 41 -9.70 16.49 8.10
N PRO A 42 -9.90 16.22 9.39
CA PRO A 42 -9.49 14.95 9.97
C PRO A 42 -10.28 13.77 9.36
N GLU A 43 -11.55 13.97 9.01
CA GLU A 43 -12.36 12.94 8.34
C GLU A 43 -11.88 12.69 6.91
N LYS A 44 -11.56 13.76 6.16
CA LYS A 44 -11.04 13.61 4.80
C LYS A 44 -9.69 12.92 4.75
N ALA A 45 -8.83 13.14 5.75
CA ALA A 45 -7.54 12.46 5.85
C ALA A 45 -7.70 10.94 5.97
N VAL A 46 -8.64 10.49 6.81
CA VAL A 46 -8.96 9.07 6.98
C VAL A 46 -9.69 8.52 5.74
N ALA A 47 -10.72 9.19 5.24
CA ALA A 47 -11.47 8.77 4.07
C ALA A 47 -10.56 8.62 2.82
N THR A 48 -9.63 9.56 2.63
CA THR A 48 -8.64 9.48 1.54
C THR A 48 -7.73 8.28 1.72
N SER A 49 -7.28 7.97 2.94
CA SER A 49 -6.44 6.78 3.19
C SER A 49 -7.19 5.48 2.85
N LEU A 50 -8.47 5.40 3.18
CA LEU A 50 -9.32 4.26 2.83
C LEU A 50 -9.50 4.14 1.32
N GLN A 51 -9.76 5.26 0.63
CA GLN A 51 -9.89 5.29 -0.82
C GLN A 51 -8.59 4.86 -1.51
N LEU A 52 -7.44 5.39 -1.10
CA LEU A 52 -6.14 5.06 -1.67
C LEU A 52 -5.79 3.58 -1.45
N THR A 53 -6.17 3.03 -0.29
CA THR A 53 -6.06 1.59 -0.03
C THR A 53 -6.97 0.79 -0.96
N ALA A 54 -8.23 1.18 -1.11
CA ALA A 54 -9.20 0.53 -1.99
C ALA A 54 -8.81 0.59 -3.47
N THR A 55 -8.03 1.59 -3.89
CA THR A 55 -7.55 1.70 -5.28
C THR A 55 -6.14 1.13 -5.48
N GLY A 56 -5.51 0.60 -4.43
CA GLY A 56 -4.14 0.10 -4.47
C GLY A 56 -3.07 1.18 -4.72
N ASP A 57 -3.36 2.44 -4.42
CA ASP A 57 -2.42 3.56 -4.54
C ASP A 57 -1.60 3.73 -3.25
N PHE A 58 -0.60 2.86 -3.10
CA PHE A 58 0.24 2.82 -1.90
C PHE A 58 1.21 4.00 -1.78
N ASP A 59 1.64 4.58 -2.89
CA ASP A 59 2.46 5.79 -2.88
C ASP A 59 1.63 6.99 -2.41
N GLY A 60 0.46 7.20 -3.01
CA GLY A 60 -0.49 8.22 -2.56
C GLY A 60 -0.86 8.01 -1.09
N LEU A 61 -1.04 6.75 -0.65
CA LEU A 61 -1.33 6.43 0.75
C LEU A 61 -0.20 6.85 1.69
N MET A 62 1.07 6.65 1.32
CA MET A 62 2.21 7.13 2.10
C MET A 62 2.26 8.66 2.17
N GLN A 63 2.04 9.33 1.05
CA GLN A 63 2.01 10.80 0.97
C GLN A 63 0.86 11.40 1.79
N ASN A 64 -0.28 10.70 1.89
CA ASN A 64 -1.41 11.14 2.71
C ASN A 64 -1.18 10.93 4.21
N ARG A 65 -0.37 9.92 4.59
CA ARG A 65 -0.12 9.53 5.99
C ARG A 65 1.06 10.24 6.64
N LEU A 66 2.01 10.76 5.86
CA LEU A 66 3.21 11.42 6.36
C LEU A 66 3.27 12.88 5.89
N PRO A 67 3.73 13.82 6.73
CA PRO A 67 4.10 15.16 6.29
C PRO A 67 5.12 15.11 5.14
N PRO A 68 5.14 16.09 4.23
CA PRO A 68 6.02 16.04 3.05
C PRO A 68 7.52 15.83 3.36
N ALA A 69 8.03 16.42 4.45
CA ALA A 69 9.42 16.23 4.88
C ALA A 69 9.69 14.82 5.41
N ASP A 70 8.72 14.26 6.15
CA ASP A 70 8.79 12.90 6.68
C ASP A 70 8.69 11.87 5.56
N TYR A 71 7.79 12.09 4.59
CA TYR A 71 7.68 11.27 3.38
C TYR A 71 8.99 11.31 2.56
N ALA A 72 9.61 12.48 2.38
CA ALA A 72 10.89 12.59 1.69
C ALA A 72 12.01 11.80 2.40
N THR A 73 12.04 11.84 3.73
CA THR A 73 12.99 11.07 4.54
C THR A 73 12.73 9.57 4.41
N TRP A 74 11.47 9.14 4.49
CA TRP A 74 11.06 7.76 4.28
C TRP A 74 11.45 7.26 2.88
N ARG A 75 11.24 8.08 1.84
CA ARG A 75 11.61 7.75 0.46
C ARG A 75 13.11 7.57 0.29
N ALA A 76 13.92 8.47 0.86
CA ALA A 76 15.37 8.36 0.81
C ALA A 76 15.87 7.08 1.51
N GLU A 77 15.27 6.71 2.64
CA GLU A 77 15.63 5.47 3.34
C GLU A 77 15.17 4.22 2.57
N TRP A 78 13.98 4.24 1.97
CA TRP A 78 13.55 3.18 1.06
C TRP A 78 14.56 3.01 -0.09
N ASP A 79 15.00 4.10 -0.73
CA ASP A 79 15.96 4.04 -1.84
C ASP A 79 17.30 3.43 -1.39
N LYS A 80 17.76 3.79 -0.19
CA LYS A 80 18.99 3.25 0.41
C LYS A 80 18.88 1.76 0.73
N GLN A 81 17.77 1.32 1.33
CA GLN A 81 17.52 -0.09 1.63
C GLN A 81 17.38 -0.90 0.34
N HIS A 82 16.70 -0.34 -0.66
CA HIS A 82 16.53 -0.96 -1.96
C HIS A 82 17.85 -1.07 -2.73
N ALA A 83 18.78 -0.12 -2.56
CA ALA A 83 20.13 -0.18 -3.12
C ALA A 83 21.04 -1.23 -2.44
N GLN A 84 20.67 -1.73 -1.26
CA GLN A 84 21.41 -2.76 -0.54
C GLN A 84 20.51 -3.98 -0.25
N PRO A 85 20.02 -4.67 -1.30
CA PRO A 85 19.08 -5.76 -1.11
C PRO A 85 19.76 -6.92 -0.38
N VAL A 86 19.07 -7.50 0.60
CA VAL A 86 19.51 -8.75 1.23
C VAL A 86 19.59 -9.83 0.14
N PRO A 87 20.76 -10.49 -0.05
CA PRO A 87 20.90 -11.53 -1.05
C PRO A 87 19.84 -12.62 -0.88
N ALA A 88 19.18 -13.01 -1.97
CA ALA A 88 18.29 -14.17 -1.93
C ALA A 88 19.14 -15.43 -1.94
N SER A 89 18.68 -16.46 -1.23
CA SER A 89 19.22 -17.79 -1.44
C SER A 89 18.91 -18.27 -2.87
N VAL A 90 19.75 -19.15 -3.40
CA VAL A 90 19.52 -19.79 -4.70
C VAL A 90 18.16 -20.49 -4.75
N GLU A 91 17.73 -21.04 -3.61
CA GLU A 91 16.42 -21.69 -3.49
C GLU A 91 15.27 -20.68 -3.67
N GLN A 92 15.34 -19.52 -3.02
CA GLN A 92 14.33 -18.47 -3.17
C GLN A 92 14.24 -17.96 -4.61
N GLN A 93 15.39 -17.77 -5.27
CA GLN A 93 15.42 -17.34 -6.68
C GLN A 93 14.75 -18.39 -7.60
N LYS A 94 15.05 -19.68 -7.39
CA LYS A 94 14.46 -20.76 -8.17
C LYS A 94 12.96 -20.89 -7.93
N GLN A 95 12.52 -20.84 -6.69
CA GLN A 95 11.10 -20.93 -6.32
C GLN A 95 10.30 -19.79 -6.94
N PHE A 96 10.80 -18.56 -6.88
CA PHE A 96 10.15 -17.42 -7.51
C PHE A 96 10.02 -17.60 -9.02
N ALA A 97 11.12 -17.97 -9.69
CA ALA A 97 11.12 -18.17 -11.13
C ALA A 97 10.17 -19.30 -11.56
N GLU A 98 10.10 -20.39 -10.79
CA GLU A 98 9.20 -21.51 -11.07
C GLU A 98 7.73 -21.12 -10.89
N VAL A 99 7.39 -20.37 -9.84
CA VAL A 99 6.03 -19.84 -9.64
C VAL A 99 5.64 -18.92 -10.78
N MET A 100 6.51 -17.95 -11.14
CA MET A 100 6.21 -17.04 -12.25
C MET A 100 6.08 -17.78 -13.57
N ARG A 101 6.94 -18.76 -13.86
CA ARG A 101 6.82 -19.60 -15.05
C ARG A 101 5.49 -20.35 -15.08
N MET A 102 5.11 -20.99 -13.97
CA MET A 102 3.85 -21.73 -13.86
C MET A 102 2.62 -20.85 -14.09
N LEU A 103 2.65 -19.59 -13.65
CA LEU A 103 1.54 -18.64 -13.78
C LEU A 103 1.50 -17.95 -15.15
N THR A 104 2.65 -17.75 -15.78
CA THR A 104 2.76 -16.89 -16.98
C THR A 104 2.93 -17.68 -18.28
N GLU A 105 3.31 -18.96 -18.23
CA GLU A 105 3.53 -19.78 -19.42
C GLU A 105 2.29 -19.90 -20.32
N PRO A 106 2.47 -20.16 -21.63
CA PRO A 106 1.36 -20.44 -22.53
C PRO A 106 0.52 -21.64 -22.04
N GLY A 107 -0.78 -21.41 -21.89
CA GLY A 107 -1.73 -22.42 -21.41
C GLY A 107 -1.65 -22.70 -19.91
N ALA A 108 -1.00 -21.84 -19.11
CA ALA A 108 -0.94 -21.93 -17.65
C ALA A 108 -2.32 -22.18 -17.03
N GLU A 109 -3.35 -21.46 -17.49
CA GLU A 109 -4.71 -21.54 -16.97
C GLU A 109 -5.29 -22.95 -17.09
N ALA A 110 -5.15 -23.57 -18.27
CA ALA A 110 -5.67 -24.91 -18.53
C ALA A 110 -4.90 -25.97 -17.73
N LYS A 111 -3.57 -25.81 -17.61
CA LYS A 111 -2.73 -26.73 -16.83
C LYS A 111 -3.04 -26.65 -15.34
N LEU A 112 -3.17 -25.45 -14.80
CA LEU A 112 -3.53 -25.22 -13.40
C LEU A 112 -4.95 -25.70 -13.10
N ALA A 113 -5.91 -25.44 -13.99
CA ALA A 113 -7.28 -25.94 -13.84
C ALA A 113 -7.33 -27.47 -13.79
N LYS A 114 -6.57 -28.14 -14.68
CA LYS A 114 -6.46 -29.60 -14.67
C LYS A 114 -5.78 -30.13 -13.40
N ARG A 115 -4.77 -29.44 -12.88
CA ARG A 115 -4.08 -29.80 -11.64
C ARG A 115 -4.99 -29.67 -10.42
N LEU A 116 -5.87 -28.66 -10.40
CA LEU A 116 -6.79 -28.38 -9.30
C LEU A 116 -8.08 -29.22 -9.37
N GLN A 117 -8.45 -29.72 -10.54
CA GLN A 117 -9.65 -30.56 -10.76
C GLN A 117 -9.82 -31.72 -9.77
N PRO A 118 -8.80 -32.55 -9.45
CA PRO A 118 -8.95 -33.63 -8.47
C PRO A 118 -9.25 -33.13 -7.06
N GLU A 119 -8.68 -31.99 -6.63
CA GLU A 119 -8.94 -31.41 -5.31
C GLU A 119 -10.35 -30.83 -5.22
N LEU A 120 -10.83 -30.17 -6.28
CA LEU A 120 -12.21 -29.67 -6.37
C LEU A 120 -13.24 -30.80 -6.45
N ALA A 121 -12.85 -31.95 -7.00
CA ALA A 121 -13.70 -33.13 -7.09
C ALA A 121 -13.75 -33.95 -5.80
N ASP A 122 -12.85 -33.72 -4.83
CA ASP A 122 -12.85 -34.42 -3.55
C ASP A 122 -14.01 -33.89 -2.67
N PRO A 123 -15.07 -34.69 -2.43
CA PRO A 123 -16.18 -34.28 -1.58
C PRO A 123 -15.77 -34.05 -0.12
N ARG A 124 -14.59 -34.52 0.32
CA ARG A 124 -14.01 -34.23 1.65
C ARG A 124 -13.45 -32.81 1.76
N GLY A 125 -13.14 -32.17 0.62
CA GLY A 125 -12.74 -30.77 0.53
C GLY A 125 -13.92 -29.79 0.65
N LYS A 126 -15.17 -30.28 0.52
CA LYS A 126 -16.38 -29.48 0.76
C LYS A 126 -16.58 -29.27 2.26
N GLY A 127 -15.97 -28.22 2.80
CA GLY A 127 -16.19 -27.79 4.18
C GLY A 127 -15.17 -28.26 5.20
N GLN A 128 -14.02 -28.82 4.80
CA GLN A 128 -12.87 -28.81 5.70
C GLN A 128 -12.22 -27.43 5.64
N PRO A 129 -12.20 -26.65 6.74
CA PRO A 129 -11.27 -25.54 6.82
C PRO A 129 -9.87 -26.12 6.59
N MET A 130 -8.99 -25.43 5.87
CA MET A 130 -7.55 -25.79 5.82
C MET A 130 -6.92 -25.36 7.16
N PRO A 131 -7.10 -26.10 8.27
CA PRO A 131 -7.11 -25.49 9.60
C PRO A 131 -5.69 -25.26 10.12
N ILE A 132 -4.75 -26.14 9.74
CA ILE A 132 -3.35 -26.10 10.17
C ILE A 132 -2.62 -24.98 9.43
N PHE A 133 -2.83 -24.85 8.12
CA PHE A 133 -2.21 -23.78 7.33
C PHE A 133 -2.87 -22.42 7.60
N GLY A 134 -4.18 -22.39 7.84
CA GLY A 134 -4.90 -21.17 8.22
C GLY A 134 -4.39 -20.57 9.52
N GLY A 135 -4.24 -21.37 10.58
CA GLY A 135 -3.76 -20.88 11.88
C GLY A 135 -2.31 -20.37 11.87
N ILE A 136 -1.41 -21.02 11.11
CA ILE A 136 -0.03 -20.55 10.94
C ILE A 136 0.02 -19.24 10.14
N LEU A 137 -0.74 -19.16 9.05
CA LEU A 137 -0.82 -17.94 8.23
C LEU A 137 -1.42 -16.78 9.04
N GLU A 138 -2.49 -17.03 9.78
CA GLU A 138 -3.13 -16.04 10.65
C GLU A 138 -2.14 -15.52 11.71
N ALA A 139 -1.41 -16.41 12.39
CA ALA A 139 -0.39 -16.03 13.36
C ALA A 139 0.73 -15.19 12.72
N ALA A 140 1.17 -15.53 11.52
CA ALA A 140 2.18 -14.76 10.79
C ALA A 140 1.66 -13.35 10.42
N ILE A 141 0.40 -13.23 9.99
CA ILE A 141 -0.21 -11.92 9.69
C ILE A 141 -0.37 -11.10 10.99
N LYS A 142 -0.81 -11.72 12.09
CA LYS A 142 -0.91 -11.06 13.40
C LYS A 142 0.44 -10.53 13.87
N GLN A 143 1.51 -11.30 13.68
CA GLN A 143 2.88 -10.85 13.97
C GLN A 143 3.27 -9.65 13.10
N MET A 144 2.98 -9.69 11.80
CA MET A 144 3.25 -8.57 10.88
C MET A 144 2.50 -7.30 11.30
N ILE A 145 1.23 -7.43 11.73
CA ILE A 145 0.44 -6.30 12.25
C ILE A 145 1.10 -5.73 13.52
N ALA A 146 1.51 -6.61 14.44
CA ALA A 146 2.12 -6.22 15.72
C ALA A 146 3.47 -5.51 15.55
N GLU A 147 4.28 -5.96 14.58
CA GLU A 147 5.61 -5.40 14.30
C GLU A 147 5.58 -4.17 13.39
N SER A 148 4.44 -3.86 12.77
CA SER A 148 4.36 -2.77 11.79
C SER A 148 4.57 -1.40 12.44
N PRO A 149 5.64 -0.66 12.10
CA PRO A 149 5.86 0.69 12.59
C PRO A 149 4.91 1.71 11.95
N GLN A 150 4.19 1.31 10.89
CA GLN A 150 3.26 2.17 10.14
C GLN A 150 1.83 2.12 10.68
N LEU A 151 1.58 1.31 11.72
CA LEU A 151 0.25 1.16 12.33
C LEU A 151 0.28 1.63 13.78
N GLY A 152 -0.57 2.62 14.11
CA GLY A 152 -0.83 2.99 15.49
C GLY A 152 -1.64 1.90 16.24
N PRO A 153 -1.72 1.92 17.58
CA PRO A 153 -2.40 0.87 18.36
C PRO A 153 -3.86 0.63 17.96
N ALA A 154 -4.60 1.70 17.67
CA ALA A 154 -5.99 1.61 17.20
C ALA A 154 -6.09 0.98 15.81
N GLN A 155 -5.16 1.29 14.91
CA GLN A 155 -5.10 0.70 13.57
C GLN A 155 -4.73 -0.78 13.64
N GLN A 156 -3.83 -1.18 14.55
CA GLN A 156 -3.52 -2.59 14.80
C GLN A 156 -4.75 -3.35 15.30
N THR A 157 -5.55 -2.74 16.18
CA THR A 157 -6.81 -3.36 16.64
C THR A 157 -7.78 -3.53 15.47
N LEU A 158 -7.96 -2.50 14.65
CA LEU A 158 -8.84 -2.56 13.47
C LEU A 158 -8.36 -3.62 12.46
N ALA A 159 -7.05 -3.71 12.22
CA ALA A 159 -6.45 -4.70 11.33
C ALA A 159 -6.66 -6.15 11.85
N ASN A 160 -6.53 -6.36 13.17
CA ASN A 160 -6.82 -7.65 13.79
C ASN A 160 -8.31 -8.02 13.70
N GLN A 161 -9.22 -7.08 13.94
CA GLN A 161 -10.65 -7.28 13.73
C GLN A 161 -10.97 -7.64 12.27
N GLY A 162 -10.29 -6.99 11.33
CA GLY A 162 -10.36 -7.29 9.91
C GLY A 162 -9.91 -8.71 9.60
N LEU A 163 -8.75 -9.10 10.11
CA LEU A 163 -8.23 -10.46 9.95
C LEU A 163 -9.17 -11.52 10.51
N ASP A 164 -9.71 -11.32 11.70
CA ASP A 164 -10.67 -12.25 12.31
C ASP A 164 -11.97 -12.34 11.47
N ALA A 165 -12.42 -11.22 10.90
CA ALA A 165 -13.57 -11.20 9.99
C ALA A 165 -13.30 -11.97 8.69
N LEU A 166 -12.12 -11.82 8.11
CA LEU A 166 -11.68 -12.54 6.92
C LEU A 166 -11.51 -14.03 7.18
N ALA A 167 -10.94 -14.42 8.32
CA ALA A 167 -10.80 -15.81 8.72
C ALA A 167 -12.17 -16.50 8.88
N ALA A 168 -13.12 -15.82 9.55
CA ALA A 168 -14.48 -16.32 9.68
C ALA A 168 -15.19 -16.46 8.33
N TRP A 169 -15.04 -15.46 7.44
CA TRP A 169 -15.59 -15.52 6.08
C TRP A 169 -15.01 -16.69 5.27
N ALA A 170 -13.68 -16.85 5.30
CA ALA A 170 -13.01 -17.93 4.59
C ALA A 170 -13.49 -19.31 5.07
N GLY A 171 -13.74 -19.48 6.37
CA GLY A 171 -14.29 -20.72 6.92
C GLY A 171 -15.71 -21.08 6.43
N THR A 172 -16.44 -20.13 5.87
CA THR A 172 -17.81 -20.33 5.33
C THR A 172 -17.89 -20.30 3.80
N THR A 173 -16.80 -19.92 3.14
CA THR A 173 -16.78 -19.70 1.69
C THR A 173 -16.60 -21.02 0.94
N ASP A 174 -17.45 -21.27 -0.05
CA ASP A 174 -17.31 -22.43 -0.93
C ASP A 174 -16.25 -22.19 -2.01
N PHE A 175 -15.01 -22.60 -1.70
CA PHE A 175 -13.90 -22.60 -2.65
C PHE A 175 -13.95 -23.77 -3.65
N SER A 176 -14.89 -24.72 -3.50
CA SER A 176 -15.00 -25.90 -4.36
C SER A 176 -15.78 -25.68 -5.66
N ASP A 177 -16.37 -24.48 -5.86
CA ASP A 177 -17.04 -24.11 -7.10
C ASP A 177 -16.04 -24.10 -8.27
N ALA A 178 -16.14 -25.10 -9.14
CA ALA A 178 -15.23 -25.27 -10.28
C ALA A 178 -15.26 -24.08 -11.26
N LYS A 179 -16.40 -23.39 -11.41
CA LYS A 179 -16.52 -22.22 -12.28
C LYS A 179 -15.80 -21.02 -11.67
N LYS A 180 -15.92 -20.81 -10.36
CA LYS A 180 -15.16 -19.77 -9.65
C LYS A 180 -13.68 -20.10 -9.62
N ALA A 181 -13.29 -21.35 -9.36
CA ALA A 181 -11.89 -21.78 -9.38
C ALA A 181 -11.23 -21.53 -10.74
N GLY A 182 -11.91 -21.82 -11.85
CA GLY A 182 -11.40 -21.52 -13.20
C GLY A 182 -11.19 -20.01 -13.43
N LYS A 183 -12.12 -19.17 -12.97
CA LYS A 183 -11.98 -17.71 -13.05
C LYS A 183 -10.86 -17.18 -12.15
N ALA A 184 -10.72 -17.73 -10.94
CA ALA A 184 -9.66 -17.41 -9.99
C ALA A 184 -8.28 -17.68 -10.61
N ILE A 185 -8.09 -18.86 -11.21
CA ILE A 185 -6.86 -19.22 -11.92
C ILE A 185 -6.56 -18.22 -13.03
N ALA A 186 -7.55 -17.90 -13.88
CA ALA A 186 -7.38 -16.96 -14.97
C ALA A 186 -6.95 -15.57 -14.46
N LEU A 187 -7.54 -15.11 -13.36
CA LEU A 187 -7.22 -13.81 -12.74
C LEU A 187 -5.80 -13.79 -12.16
N VAL A 188 -5.38 -14.86 -11.47
CA VAL A 188 -4.02 -14.96 -10.93
C VAL A 188 -2.99 -15.00 -12.05
N CYS A 189 -3.23 -15.80 -13.11
CA CYS A 189 -2.37 -15.83 -14.30
C CYS A 189 -2.29 -14.47 -15.00
N ALA A 190 -3.43 -13.78 -15.18
CA ALA A 190 -3.45 -12.45 -15.79
C ALA A 190 -2.66 -11.43 -14.96
N SER A 191 -2.89 -11.39 -13.65
CA SER A 191 -2.19 -10.49 -12.73
C SER A 191 -0.68 -10.76 -12.73
N ALA A 192 -0.27 -12.03 -12.69
CA ALA A 192 1.14 -12.41 -12.75
C ALA A 192 1.82 -11.97 -14.07
N ARG A 193 1.12 -12.05 -15.21
CA ARG A 193 1.64 -11.57 -16.49
C ARG A 193 1.74 -10.05 -16.54
N GLU A 194 0.80 -9.34 -15.91
CA GLU A 194 0.77 -7.87 -15.83
C GLU A 194 1.92 -7.28 -15.01
N LEU A 195 2.50 -8.06 -14.08
CA LEU A 195 3.70 -7.63 -13.34
C LEU A 195 4.93 -7.47 -14.24
N HIS A 196 4.98 -8.15 -15.40
CA HIS A 196 6.13 -8.17 -16.30
C HIS A 196 7.47 -8.55 -15.62
N VAL A 197 7.41 -9.37 -14.56
CA VAL A 197 8.56 -9.87 -13.81
C VAL A 197 8.58 -11.40 -13.87
N GLN A 198 9.74 -11.99 -14.15
CA GLN A 198 9.93 -13.44 -14.20
C GLN A 198 10.93 -13.95 -13.17
N THR A 199 11.83 -13.09 -12.69
CA THR A 199 12.87 -13.47 -11.72
C THR A 199 12.83 -12.56 -10.50
N LEU A 200 13.32 -13.09 -9.37
CA LEU A 200 13.43 -12.30 -8.14
C LEU A 200 14.41 -11.14 -8.30
N ASP A 201 15.44 -11.30 -9.13
CA ASP A 201 16.39 -10.24 -9.43
C ASP A 201 15.73 -9.11 -10.25
N GLN A 202 14.85 -9.45 -11.20
CA GLN A 202 14.04 -8.45 -11.91
C GLN A 202 13.11 -7.69 -10.95
N TRP A 203 12.46 -8.40 -10.03
CA TRP A 203 11.61 -7.77 -9.00
C TRP A 203 12.40 -6.78 -8.14
N ARG A 204 13.61 -7.16 -7.72
CA ARG A 204 14.49 -6.35 -6.86
C ARG A 204 15.23 -5.24 -7.59
N ALA A 205 15.20 -5.24 -8.92
CA ALA A 205 15.77 -4.17 -9.73
C ALA A 205 14.74 -3.09 -10.08
N LEU A 206 13.47 -3.27 -9.69
CA LEU A 206 12.42 -2.29 -9.94
C LEU A 206 12.69 -1.01 -9.14
N ASP A 207 12.58 0.14 -9.80
CA ASP A 207 12.56 1.39 -9.07
C ASP A 207 11.29 1.52 -8.20
N TYR A 208 11.24 2.58 -7.39
CA TYR A 208 10.12 2.82 -6.48
C TYR A 208 8.77 2.90 -7.21
N ALA A 209 8.71 3.65 -8.31
CA ALA A 209 7.47 3.88 -9.03
C ALA A 209 6.94 2.56 -9.64
N ALA A 210 7.82 1.76 -10.23
CA ALA A 210 7.47 0.45 -10.75
C ALA A 210 7.07 -0.52 -9.62
N THR A 211 7.76 -0.47 -8.48
CA THR A 211 7.42 -1.30 -7.31
C THR A 211 6.03 -0.97 -6.78
N MET A 212 5.71 0.30 -6.56
CA MET A 212 4.40 0.74 -6.06
C MET A 212 3.29 0.41 -7.06
N LYS A 213 3.53 0.59 -8.36
CA LYS A 213 2.60 0.18 -9.41
C LYS A 213 2.34 -1.33 -9.37
N ASN A 214 3.38 -2.14 -9.22
CA ASN A 214 3.25 -3.60 -9.12
C ASN A 214 2.51 -4.03 -7.86
N TYR A 215 2.67 -3.34 -6.73
CA TYR A 215 1.84 -3.55 -5.55
C TYR A 215 0.36 -3.27 -5.83
N GLY A 216 0.05 -2.18 -6.54
CA GLY A 216 -1.32 -1.90 -6.98
C GLY A 216 -1.90 -3.01 -7.86
N ILE A 217 -1.13 -3.55 -8.81
CA ILE A 217 -1.56 -4.69 -9.66
C ILE A 217 -1.87 -5.92 -8.80
N ILE A 218 -0.98 -6.27 -7.87
CA ILE A 218 -1.17 -7.42 -6.97
C ILE A 218 -2.42 -7.22 -6.11
N TRP A 219 -2.57 -6.03 -5.53
CA TRP A 219 -3.71 -5.67 -4.69
C TRP A 219 -5.03 -5.77 -5.45
N ASN A 220 -5.12 -5.15 -6.62
CA ASN A 220 -6.33 -5.18 -7.45
C ASN A 220 -6.64 -6.59 -7.96
N GLY A 221 -5.61 -7.41 -8.23
CA GLY A 221 -5.77 -8.83 -8.55
C GLY A 221 -6.35 -9.63 -7.38
N LEU A 222 -5.86 -9.36 -6.16
CA LEU A 222 -6.40 -9.96 -4.94
C LEU A 222 -7.85 -9.51 -4.67
N GLU A 223 -8.17 -8.23 -4.78
CA GLU A 223 -9.53 -7.73 -4.58
C GLU A 223 -10.54 -8.37 -5.54
N LYS A 224 -10.20 -8.44 -6.84
CA LYS A 224 -11.04 -9.13 -7.84
C LYS A 224 -11.21 -10.61 -7.52
N LEU A 225 -10.20 -11.25 -6.93
CA LEU A 225 -10.26 -12.65 -6.52
C LEU A 225 -11.20 -12.82 -5.32
N LEU A 226 -11.13 -11.93 -4.34
CA LEU A 226 -12.00 -11.95 -3.17
C LEU A 226 -13.46 -11.63 -3.54
N ASP A 227 -13.67 -10.65 -4.42
CA ASP A 227 -14.99 -10.26 -4.93
C ASP A 227 -15.68 -11.41 -5.69
N LEU A 228 -14.91 -12.22 -6.44
CA LEU A 228 -15.42 -13.43 -7.08
C LEU A 228 -16.05 -14.43 -6.09
N TYR A 229 -15.59 -14.43 -4.84
CA TYR A 229 -16.14 -15.22 -3.74
C TYR A 229 -17.11 -14.45 -2.83
N GLY A 230 -17.48 -13.22 -3.22
CA GLY A 230 -18.49 -12.40 -2.55
C GLY A 230 -17.94 -11.49 -1.46
N LEU A 231 -16.64 -11.19 -1.48
CA LEU A 231 -15.98 -10.31 -0.53
C LEU A 231 -15.46 -9.05 -1.23
N ASP A 232 -16.22 -7.97 -1.10
CA ASP A 232 -15.86 -6.65 -1.64
C ASP A 232 -15.10 -5.83 -0.60
N ILE A 233 -13.77 -5.89 -0.66
CA ILE A 233 -12.88 -5.12 0.22
C ILE A 233 -12.96 -3.63 -0.12
N ALA A 234 -12.82 -3.27 -1.39
CA ALA A 234 -12.81 -1.90 -1.85
C ALA A 234 -14.11 -1.17 -1.45
N GLY A 235 -15.27 -1.77 -1.72
CA GLY A 235 -16.57 -1.25 -1.30
C GLY A 235 -16.68 -1.11 0.21
N SER A 236 -16.20 -2.10 0.98
CA SER A 236 -16.19 -2.03 2.45
C SER A 236 -15.37 -0.84 2.98
N LEU A 237 -14.27 -0.48 2.32
CA LEU A 237 -13.43 0.66 2.68
C LEU A 237 -14.04 1.99 2.24
N THR A 238 -14.63 2.05 1.04
CA THR A 238 -15.22 3.30 0.50
C THR A 238 -16.57 3.65 1.11
N ASP A 239 -17.35 2.66 1.55
CA ASP A 239 -18.64 2.85 2.21
C ASP A 239 -18.51 3.14 3.71
N ALA A 240 -17.27 3.18 4.21
CA ALA A 240 -17.02 3.41 5.62
C ALA A 240 -17.50 4.80 6.06
N LYS A 241 -18.07 4.85 7.27
CA LYS A 241 -18.51 6.09 7.90
C LYS A 241 -17.37 6.65 8.71
N VAL A 242 -16.94 7.85 8.32
CA VAL A 242 -15.87 8.59 9.00
C VAL A 242 -16.48 9.82 9.65
N GLY A 243 -16.23 10.03 10.94
CA GLY A 243 -16.69 11.23 11.66
C GLY A 243 -15.71 11.68 12.72
N ALA A 244 -15.51 12.99 12.87
CA ALA A 244 -14.76 13.54 14.00
C ALA A 244 -15.68 13.69 15.22
N THR A 245 -15.24 13.19 16.37
CA THR A 245 -16.00 13.22 17.62
C THR A 245 -15.52 14.32 18.58
N ALA A 246 -14.25 14.69 18.49
CA ALA A 246 -13.65 15.86 19.14
C ALA A 246 -12.75 16.53 18.10
N SER A 247 -12.83 17.86 17.97
CA SER A 247 -11.91 18.63 17.13
C SER A 247 -11.70 20.00 17.76
N ASP A 248 -10.44 20.31 18.07
CA ASP A 248 -9.98 21.68 18.29
C ASP A 248 -9.18 22.16 17.06
N ALA A 249 -8.41 23.24 17.22
CA ALA A 249 -7.66 23.84 16.12
C ALA A 249 -6.58 22.91 15.55
N ASP A 250 -5.97 22.07 16.40
CA ASP A 250 -4.77 21.29 16.11
C ASP A 250 -4.91 19.79 16.42
N HIS A 251 -5.90 19.37 17.21
CA HIS A 251 -6.15 17.97 17.56
C HIS A 251 -7.59 17.56 17.24
N ALA A 252 -7.76 16.31 16.85
CA ALA A 252 -9.08 15.72 16.66
C ALA A 252 -9.08 14.24 17.02
N THR A 253 -10.24 13.67 17.28
CA THR A 253 -10.45 12.22 17.33
C THR A 253 -11.37 11.84 16.20
N VAL A 254 -10.93 10.92 15.35
CA VAL A 254 -11.73 10.40 14.24
C VAL A 254 -12.23 9.01 14.60
N LYS A 255 -13.54 8.82 14.42
CA LYS A 255 -14.22 7.54 14.46
C LYS A 255 -14.42 7.02 13.04
N LEU A 256 -14.11 5.74 12.87
CA LEU A 256 -14.35 4.96 11.67
C LEU A 256 -15.30 3.82 12.01
N ASP A 257 -16.41 3.71 11.28
CA ASP A 257 -17.30 2.56 11.31
C ASP A 257 -17.40 1.97 9.90
N LEU A 258 -17.03 0.70 9.73
CA LEU A 258 -17.11 -0.01 8.46
C LEU A 258 -17.72 -1.39 8.63
N LYS A 259 -18.09 -2.04 7.53
CA LYS A 259 -18.58 -3.42 7.54
C LYS A 259 -17.71 -4.25 6.61
N LEU A 260 -17.04 -5.27 7.15
CA LEU A 260 -16.21 -6.18 6.39
C LEU A 260 -16.75 -7.60 6.52
N ALA A 261 -16.99 -8.26 5.39
CA ALA A 261 -17.51 -9.63 5.33
C ALA A 261 -18.77 -9.85 6.21
N GLY A 262 -19.65 -8.85 6.28
CA GLY A 262 -20.86 -8.91 7.11
C GLY A 262 -20.68 -8.44 8.56
N LYS A 263 -19.46 -8.32 9.07
CA LYS A 263 -19.18 -7.92 10.45
C LYS A 263 -18.93 -6.41 10.56
N PRO A 264 -19.52 -5.71 11.54
CA PRO A 264 -19.18 -4.32 11.82
C PRO A 264 -17.80 -4.25 12.47
N LEU A 265 -16.98 -3.33 11.99
CA LEU A 265 -15.69 -2.96 12.57
C LEU A 265 -15.77 -1.48 12.94
N SER A 266 -15.17 -1.13 14.07
CA SER A 266 -15.16 0.25 14.57
C SER A 266 -13.81 0.56 15.19
N GLY A 267 -13.31 1.76 14.93
CA GLY A 267 -12.05 2.24 15.49
C GLY A 267 -12.11 3.74 15.72
N GLU A 268 -11.38 4.19 16.74
CA GLU A 268 -11.20 5.61 17.03
C GLU A 268 -9.72 5.88 17.27
N TRP A 269 -9.20 6.97 16.71
CA TRP A 269 -7.81 7.35 16.95
C TRP A 269 -7.61 8.86 16.93
N PRO A 270 -6.58 9.34 17.65
CA PRO A 270 -6.21 10.74 17.68
C PRO A 270 -5.54 11.15 16.36
N MET A 271 -5.88 12.36 15.94
CA MET A 271 -5.35 13.05 14.77
C MET A 271 -4.69 14.34 15.22
N LEU A 272 -3.61 14.72 14.55
CA LEU A 272 -2.88 15.97 14.76
C LEU A 272 -2.83 16.75 13.45
N LYS A 273 -3.00 18.07 13.54
CA LYS A 273 -2.83 18.98 12.42
C LYS A 273 -1.40 19.48 12.36
N GLN A 274 -0.75 19.31 11.21
CA GLN A 274 0.59 19.81 10.95
C GLN A 274 0.65 20.43 9.55
N GLY A 275 1.13 21.68 9.46
CA GLY A 275 1.24 22.39 8.18
C GLY A 275 -0.09 22.58 7.44
N GLY A 276 -1.23 22.58 8.14
CA GLY A 276 -2.56 22.69 7.52
C GLY A 276 -3.20 21.37 7.09
N HIS A 277 -2.55 20.24 7.40
CA HIS A 277 -2.98 18.89 7.03
C HIS A 277 -3.16 18.02 8.27
N TRP A 278 -4.10 17.08 8.24
CA TRP A 278 -4.36 16.17 9.35
C TRP A 278 -3.68 14.81 9.16
N TYR A 279 -3.06 14.31 10.22
CA TYR A 279 -2.34 13.04 10.25
C TYR A 279 -2.70 12.24 11.51
N ASP A 280 -2.47 10.92 11.48
CA ASP A 280 -2.61 10.08 12.66
C ASP A 280 -1.51 10.45 13.69
N ALA A 281 -1.92 10.85 14.89
CA ALA A 281 -1.00 11.35 15.90
C ALA A 281 -0.04 10.26 16.42
N ALA A 282 -0.54 9.03 16.58
CA ALA A 282 0.26 7.92 17.08
C ALA A 282 1.28 7.46 16.03
N LEU A 283 0.91 7.47 14.75
CA LEU A 283 1.82 7.21 13.64
C LEU A 283 2.96 8.23 13.60
N LEU A 284 2.66 9.53 13.70
CA LEU A 284 3.69 10.56 13.68
C LEU A 284 4.60 10.50 14.91
N GLU A 285 4.04 10.27 16.09
CA GLU A 285 4.84 10.09 17.30
C GLU A 285 5.80 8.91 17.16
N ALA A 286 5.31 7.75 16.69
CA ALA A 286 6.14 6.57 16.46
C ALA A 286 7.22 6.84 15.39
N TRP A 287 6.86 7.54 14.32
CA TRP A 287 7.76 7.93 13.24
C TRP A 287 8.90 8.82 13.74
N HIS A 288 8.59 9.91 14.44
CA HIS A 288 9.59 10.85 14.98
C HIS A 288 10.43 10.24 16.10
N LYS A 289 9.87 9.31 16.89
CA LYS A 289 10.64 8.55 17.88
C LYS A 289 11.69 7.63 17.22
N ALA A 290 11.32 6.99 16.10
CA ALA A 290 12.23 6.15 15.34
C ALA A 290 13.25 6.98 14.51
N HIS A 291 12.87 8.21 14.15
CA HIS A 291 13.66 9.13 13.34
C HIS A 291 13.78 10.48 14.05
N PRO A 292 14.53 10.54 15.17
CA PRO A 292 14.76 11.82 15.83
C PRO A 292 15.42 12.73 14.81
N ALA A 293 14.86 13.92 14.62
CA ALA A 293 15.50 14.94 13.80
C ALA A 293 16.95 15.06 14.29
N ALA A 294 17.91 14.89 13.37
CA ALA A 294 19.29 15.25 13.68
C ALA A 294 19.21 16.68 14.18
N ALA A 295 19.57 16.90 15.45
CA ALA A 295 19.52 18.23 16.04
C ALA A 295 20.20 19.16 15.07
N THR A 296 19.43 20.01 14.39
CA THR A 296 19.99 21.12 13.65
C THR A 296 20.83 21.83 14.67
N SER A 297 22.14 21.79 14.48
CA SER A 297 23.09 22.60 15.21
C SER A 297 22.76 24.04 14.86
N THR A 298 21.73 24.58 15.50
CA THR A 298 21.54 26.01 15.66
C THR A 298 22.84 26.45 16.31
N GLY A 299 23.70 27.10 15.52
CA GLY A 299 25.04 27.48 15.91
C GLY A 299 25.01 28.26 17.21
N ALA A 300 25.28 27.57 18.32
CA ALA A 300 25.82 28.21 19.50
C ALA A 300 27.27 28.56 19.16
N PRO A 301 27.74 29.80 19.40
CA PRO A 301 29.15 30.12 19.22
C PRO A 301 29.97 29.22 20.14
N ALA A 302 30.84 28.40 19.55
CA ALA A 302 31.78 27.59 20.32
C ALA A 302 32.71 28.53 21.11
N PRO A 303 32.85 28.38 22.44
CA PRO A 303 33.97 28.97 23.13
C PRO A 303 35.23 28.23 22.69
N ALA A 304 36.18 28.97 22.13
CA ALA A 304 37.50 28.47 21.80
C ALA A 304 38.17 27.95 23.08
N ASN A 305 38.57 26.68 23.09
CA ASN A 305 39.76 26.31 23.83
C ASN A 305 40.51 25.15 23.18
N THR A 306 41.77 25.46 22.89
CA THR A 306 42.85 24.63 22.40
C THR A 306 43.25 23.56 23.43
N ALA A 307 43.37 22.29 23.01
CA ALA A 307 44.60 21.49 23.12
C ALA A 307 44.33 19.97 22.99
N ALA A 308 45.27 19.33 22.30
CA ALA A 308 45.30 17.96 21.81
C ALA A 308 45.33 16.84 22.88
N ALA A 309 44.86 15.65 22.49
CA ALA A 309 45.57 14.39 22.70
C ALA A 309 45.02 13.27 21.79
N SER A 310 45.91 12.73 20.96
CA SER A 310 45.70 11.56 20.09
C SER A 310 45.81 10.25 20.90
N GLY A 311 44.97 9.25 20.58
CA GLY A 311 45.11 7.87 21.05
C GLY A 311 44.11 6.94 20.34
N PRO A 312 44.49 5.75 19.85
CA PRO A 312 43.69 5.00 18.86
C PRO A 312 42.84 3.86 19.44
N ALA A 313 41.86 3.45 18.61
CA ALA A 313 41.17 2.16 18.51
C ALA A 313 40.15 1.78 19.61
N THR A 314 38.89 1.57 19.24
CA THR A 314 38.33 0.22 19.04
C THR A 314 36.89 0.26 18.51
N SER A 315 36.62 -0.69 17.64
CA SER A 315 35.37 -1.10 17.00
C SER A 315 34.21 -1.38 17.97
N ALA A 316 33.03 -0.86 17.65
CA ALA A 316 31.76 -1.44 18.07
C ALA A 316 30.67 -1.12 17.02
N THR A 317 30.48 -2.06 16.11
CA THR A 317 29.33 -2.15 15.20
C THR A 317 28.12 -2.65 16.00
N PRO A 318 26.99 -1.93 16.06
CA PRO A 318 25.71 -2.54 16.39
C PRO A 318 25.09 -3.09 15.10
N ALA A 319 24.86 -4.40 15.08
CA ALA A 319 24.15 -5.09 14.00
C ALA A 319 22.67 -4.60 13.91
N PRO A 320 22.09 -4.48 12.70
CA PRO A 320 20.72 -4.04 12.52
C PRO A 320 19.70 -5.16 12.85
N PRO A 321 18.47 -4.82 13.29
CA PRO A 321 17.39 -5.79 13.40
C PRO A 321 17.00 -6.29 12.01
N ALA A 322 16.87 -7.61 11.91
CA ALA A 322 16.58 -8.35 10.70
C ALA A 322 15.24 -7.91 10.08
N SER A 323 15.29 -7.47 8.83
CA SER A 323 14.12 -7.26 7.99
C SER A 323 13.36 -8.57 7.85
N ALA A 324 12.06 -8.52 8.15
CA ALA A 324 11.09 -9.60 8.08
C ALA A 324 11.17 -10.36 6.74
N ALA A 325 11.76 -11.56 6.80
CA ALA A 325 11.58 -12.57 5.77
C ALA A 325 10.25 -13.29 6.06
N ALA A 326 9.32 -13.22 5.11
CA ALA A 326 8.13 -14.06 5.10
C ALA A 326 8.54 -15.54 5.27
N PRO A 327 7.87 -16.32 6.14
CA PRO A 327 8.24 -17.71 6.36
C PRO A 327 7.88 -18.57 5.14
N ALA A 328 8.89 -19.18 4.52
CA ALA A 328 8.69 -20.30 3.60
C ALA A 328 8.30 -21.56 4.40
N PRO A 329 7.45 -22.45 3.86
CA PRO A 329 7.00 -23.64 4.57
C PRO A 329 8.13 -24.66 4.68
N HIS A 330 8.50 -25.01 5.92
CA HIS A 330 9.39 -26.13 6.19
C HIS A 330 8.68 -27.45 5.91
N ALA A 331 9.08 -28.12 4.83
CA ALA A 331 8.81 -29.54 4.63
C ALA A 331 9.85 -30.34 5.45
N SER A 332 9.42 -30.93 6.56
CA SER A 332 10.22 -31.90 7.30
C SER A 332 10.20 -33.23 6.56
N ALA A 333 11.33 -33.57 5.95
CA ALA A 333 11.65 -34.94 5.53
C ALA A 333 12.86 -35.41 6.33
N THR A 334 12.71 -36.50 7.08
CA THR A 334 13.83 -37.26 7.65
C THR A 334 13.59 -38.75 7.37
N PRO A 335 14.63 -39.52 7.00
CA PRO A 335 14.46 -40.79 6.28
C PRO A 335 14.42 -42.01 7.21
N ALA A 336 14.00 -43.13 6.62
CA ALA A 336 14.08 -44.46 7.19
C ALA A 336 15.53 -44.92 7.44
N ALA A 337 15.74 -45.64 8.55
CA ALA A 337 16.80 -46.63 8.68
C ALA A 337 16.32 -47.78 9.58
N SER A 338 16.25 -48.95 8.97
CA SER A 338 16.08 -50.26 9.60
C SER A 338 17.26 -50.59 10.52
N HIS A 339 17.03 -51.32 11.62
CA HIS A 339 17.80 -52.52 12.01
C HIS A 339 17.29 -53.09 13.35
N SER A 340 16.94 -54.38 13.28
CA SER A 340 16.75 -55.38 14.36
C SER A 340 15.49 -55.31 15.22
#